data_AF-A0A2V6UBQ9-F1
#
_entry.id   AF-A0A2V6UBQ9-F1
#
_cell.length_a   1.000
_cell.length_b   1.000
_cell.length_c   1.000
_cell.angle_alpha   90.00
_cell.angle_beta   90.00
_cell.angle_gamma   90.00
#
_symmetry.space_group_name_H-M   'P 1'
#
loop_
_entity.id
_entity.type
_entity.pdbx_description
1 polymer ?
#
loop_
_entity_poly.entity_id
_entity_poly.type
_entity_poly.pdbx_seq_one_letter_code
_entity_poly.pdbx_strand_id
1 'polypeptide(L)' 'MERDLWRWDAVELAAAIRTRRISSHEATRSVLERLAAVNPALNAVTVLLADEA' A
#
# COMPACT_ATOMS: atom_id res chain seq x y z
N MET A 1 8.19 8.93 14.02
CA MET A 1 8.25 8.55 12.60
C MET A 1 7.14 7.56 12.36
N GLU A 2 6.02 8.04 11.85
CA GLU A 2 4.87 7.21 11.50
C GLU A 2 5.33 6.18 10.47
N ARG A 3 5.08 4.88 10.70
CA ARG A 3 5.46 3.84 9.74
C ARG A 3 4.58 4.01 8.49
N ASP A 4 5.18 3.93 7.30
CA ASP A 4 4.43 3.92 6.04
C ASP A 4 3.29 2.90 6.06
N LEU A 5 2.15 3.24 5.45
CA LEU A 5 0.93 2.43 5.52
C LEU A 5 1.12 1.00 4.99
N TRP A 6 1.99 0.79 4.00
CA TRP A 6 2.31 -0.55 3.48
C TRP A 6 2.91 -1.50 4.54
N ARG A 7 3.41 -0.98 5.67
CA ARG A 7 4.00 -1.75 6.77
C ARG A 7 3.01 -2.07 7.89
N TRP A 8 1.79 -1.56 7.82
CA TRP A 8 0.79 -1.77 8.86
C TRP A 8 0.26 -3.20 8.80
N ASP A 9 -0.22 -3.68 9.95
CA ASP A 9 -0.96 -4.94 10.00
C ASP A 9 -2.30 -4.80 9.25
N ALA A 10 -2.76 -5.88 8.61
CA ALA A 10 -3.99 -5.88 7.83
C ALA A 10 -5.22 -5.52 8.68
N VAL A 11 -5.29 -5.99 9.93
CA VAL A 11 -6.40 -5.71 10.85
C VAL A 11 -6.38 -4.25 11.29
N GLU A 12 -5.19 -3.72 11.58
CA GLU A 12 -5.01 -2.32 11.97
C GLU A 12 -5.41 -1.37 10.82
N LEU A 13 -4.96 -1.67 9.60
CA LEU A 13 -5.30 -0.93 8.39
C LEU A 13 -6.81 -0.95 8.13
N ALA A 14 -7.45 -2.12 8.21
CA ALA A 14 -8.90 -2.25 8.03
C ALA A 14 -9.68 -1.48 9.10
N ALA A 15 -9.23 -1.49 10.35
CA ALA A 15 -9.83 -0.70 11.43
C ALA A 15 -9.67 0.81 11.19
N ALA A 16 -8.51 1.24 10.70
CA ALA A 16 -8.24 2.65 10.36
C ALA A 16 -9.12 3.14 9.20
N ILE A 17 -9.30 2.33 8.15
CA ILE A 17 -10.21 2.64 7.03
C ILE A 17 -11.66 2.73 7.51
N ARG A 18 -12.12 1.74 8.28
CA ARG A 18 -13.49 1.71 8.82
C ARG A 18 -13.81 2.93 9.69
N THR A 19 -12.81 3.41 10.43
CA THR A 19 -12.93 4.59 11.30
C THR A 19 -12.64 5.90 10.57
N ARG A 20 -12.39 5.86 9.24
CA ARG A 20 -12.01 7.01 8.40
C ARG A 20 -10.77 7.76 8.88
N ARG A 21 -9.87 7.09 9.60
CA ARG A 21 -8.55 7.66 9.96
C ARG A 21 -7.63 7.75 8.75
N ILE A 22 -7.81 6.83 7.80
CA ILE A 22 -7.18 6.82 6.47
C ILE A 22 -8.22 6.36 5.45
N SER A 23 -7.95 6.60 4.18
CA SER A 23 -8.72 6.06 3.05
C SER A 23 -8.10 4.77 2.51
N SER A 24 -8.92 3.94 1.85
CA SER A 24 -8.42 2.77 1.11
C SER A 24 -7.44 3.17 0.01
N HIS A 25 -7.69 4.31 -0.66
CA HIS A 25 -6.83 4.83 -1.72
C HIS A 25 -5.42 5.20 -1.20
N GLU A 26 -5.31 5.83 -0.02
CA GLU A 26 -4.01 6.11 0.59
C GLU A 26 -3.23 4.83 0.92
N ALA A 27 -3.92 3.80 1.41
CA ALA A 27 -3.32 2.51 1.68
C ALA A 27 -2.78 1.84 0.39
N THR A 28 -3.60 1.78 -0.66
CA THR A 28 -3.20 1.22 -1.97
C THR A 28 -2.01 1.97 -2.55
N ARG A 29 -2.05 3.30 -2.53
CA ARG A 29 -0.96 4.15 -3.04
C ARG A 29 0.36 3.88 -2.32
N SER A 30 0.35 3.71 -0.99
CA SER A 30 1.57 3.41 -0.24
C SER A 30 2.22 2.08 -0.67
N VAL A 31 1.41 1.08 -1.01
CA VAL A 31 1.92 -0.20 -1.54
C VAL A 31 2.46 -0.04 -2.96
N LEU A 32 1.78 0.71 -3.83
CA LEU A 32 2.24 0.98 -5.20
C LEU A 32 3.58 1.75 -5.20
N GLU A 33 3.74 2.74 -4.34
CA GLU A 33 5.00 3.48 -4.16
C GLU A 33 6.13 2.55 -3.71
N ARG A 34 5.85 1.65 -2.76
CA ARG A 34 6.81 0.64 -2.30
C ARG A 34 7.20 -0.33 -3.42
N LEU A 35 6.22 -0.76 -4.22
CA LEU A 35 6.42 -1.66 -5.34
C LEU A 35 7.29 -0.99 -6.41
N ALA A 36 6.98 0.24 -6.79
CA ALA A 36 7.78 1.00 -7.76
C ALA A 36 9.23 1.16 -7.32
N ALA A 37 9.48 1.35 -6.02
CA ALA A 37 10.81 1.53 -5.47
C ALA A 37 11.69 0.26 -5.48
N VAL A 38 11.10 -0.94 -5.40
CA VAL A 38 11.89 -2.18 -5.15
C VAL A 38 11.65 -3.31 -6.14
N ASN A 39 10.49 -3.36 -6.78
CA ASN A 39 10.22 -4.38 -7.79
C ASN A 39 11.20 -4.36 -8.98
N PRO A 40 11.79 -3.22 -9.42
CA PRO A 40 12.81 -3.24 -10.49
C PRO A 40 14.05 -4.09 -10.16
N ALA A 41 14.41 -4.19 -8.88
CA ALA A 41 15.55 -5.00 -8.45
C ALA A 41 15.17 -6.45 -8.11
N LEU A 42 13.96 -6.68 -7.60
CA LEU A 42 13.50 -8.00 -7.18
C LEU A 42 12.82 -8.81 -8.29
N ASN A 43 12.17 -8.13 -9.23
CA ASN A 43 11.31 -8.71 -10.27
C ASN A 43 10.28 -9.71 -9.70
N ALA A 44 9.61 -9.34 -8.60
CA ALA A 44 8.65 -10.20 -7.90
C ALA A 44 7.21 -10.07 -8.44
N VAL A 45 6.89 -8.93 -9.06
CA VAL A 45 5.58 -8.65 -9.67
C VAL A 45 5.77 -8.42 -11.17
N THR A 46 5.14 -9.25 -12.00
CA THR A 46 5.30 -9.24 -13.45
C THR A 46 4.26 -8.39 -14.18
N VAL A 47 3.09 -8.17 -13.56
CA VAL A 47 2.00 -7.36 -14.10
C VAL A 47 1.55 -6.39 -13.01
N LEU A 48 1.50 -5.10 -13.35
CA LEU A 48 1.05 -4.04 -12.46
C LEU A 48 -0.25 -3.43 -13.01
N LEU A 49 -1.32 -3.51 -12.23
CA LEU A 49 -2.64 -2.92 -12.51
C LEU A 49 -2.82 -1.65 -11.66
N ALA A 50 -1.96 -0.65 -11.88
CA ALA A 50 -1.94 0.56 -11.07
C ALA A 50 -3.07 1.55 -11.44
N ASP A 51 -3.58 1.45 -12.67
CA ASP A 51 -4.60 2.37 -13.17
C ASP A 51 -6.01 2.05 -12.61
N GLU A 52 -6.19 0.84 -12.08
CA GLU A 52 -7.41 0.35 -11.46
C GLU A 52 -7.51 0.60 -9.94
N ALA A 53 -6.56 1.37 -9.38
CA ALA A 53 -6.38 1.60 -7.95
C ALA A 53 -7.37 2.58 -7.30
#